data_AF-A0A3D3FMX7-F1
#
_entry.id   AF-A0A3D3FMX7-F1
#
_cell.length_a   1.000
_cell.length_b   1.000
_cell.length_c   1.000
_cell.angle_alpha   90.00
_cell.angle_beta   90.00
_cell.angle_gamma   90.00
#
_symmetry.space_group_name_H-M   'P 1'
#
loop_
_entity.id
_entity.type
_entity.pdbx_description
1 polymer ?
#
loop_
_entity_poly.entity_id
_entity_poly.type
_entity_poly.pdbx_seq_one_letter_code
_entity_poly.pdbx_strand_id
1 'polypeptide(L)'
;MKELFEKKQDWTNEEVQMIEYSMLKGIIGCRSGEAVEAATTYASYLNFTGITNGNYPVFLNILTVRNHHVIDALLGTRDPFLFMSSIQPNYFIVSTCFSILTKYRKGEIYPKTLGIILGVFQAGYNSPLDGYKNYPPSVADVNALGKHLNEEKGQDDLLNRSILDILDKLSSLEGQNIDEDMEDLAVHAHNIRNNFFDSTKRLVDVIPEVLLRTEPNLDPDVQPRKRAPLSDAEKGASEEAAAKK
;
A
#
# COMPACT_ATOMS: atom_id res chain seq x y z
N MET A 1 24.21 -41.20 28.84
CA MET A 1 23.75 -39.81 28.97
C MET A 1 24.85 -38.92 28.44
N LYS A 2 24.75 -38.49 27.17
CA LYS A 2 25.62 -37.43 26.64
C LYS A 2 25.00 -36.13 27.07
N GLU A 3 25.66 -35.44 27.98
CA GLU A 3 25.35 -34.08 28.36
C GLU A 3 25.19 -33.24 27.09
N LEU A 4 23.97 -32.79 26.84
CA LEU A 4 23.69 -31.64 25.99
C LEU A 4 24.32 -30.45 26.71
N PHE A 5 25.62 -30.23 26.48
CA PHE A 5 26.24 -28.93 26.69
C PHE A 5 25.51 -27.97 25.76
N GLU A 6 24.42 -27.38 26.25
CA GLU A 6 23.97 -26.09 25.77
C GLU A 6 25.19 -25.17 25.86
N LYS A 7 25.79 -24.86 24.71
CA LYS A 7 26.72 -23.74 24.62
C LYS A 7 26.02 -22.59 25.31
N LYS A 8 26.63 -22.02 26.36
CA LYS A 8 26.28 -20.67 26.80
C LYS A 8 26.45 -19.78 25.57
N GLN A 9 25.34 -19.52 24.90
CA GLN A 9 25.29 -18.63 23.78
C GLN A 9 25.21 -17.25 24.39
N ASP A 10 26.34 -16.54 24.39
CA ASP A 10 26.38 -15.14 24.77
C ASP A 10 25.79 -14.35 23.60
N TRP A 11 24.67 -13.66 23.85
CA TRP A 11 23.95 -12.88 22.84
C TRP A 11 24.41 -11.43 22.87
N THR A 12 24.67 -10.85 21.70
CA THR A 12 24.90 -9.39 21.60
C THR A 12 23.59 -8.63 21.45
N ASN A 13 23.61 -7.32 21.74
CA ASN A 13 22.43 -6.47 21.57
C ASN A 13 21.98 -6.41 20.10
N GLU A 14 22.93 -6.44 19.15
CA GLU A 14 22.64 -6.45 17.73
C GLU A 14 21.94 -7.75 17.31
N GLU A 15 22.37 -8.90 17.86
CA GLU A 15 21.73 -10.19 17.61
C GLU A 15 20.29 -10.21 18.14
N VAL A 16 20.08 -9.69 19.36
CA VAL A 16 18.74 -9.55 19.94
C VAL A 16 17.85 -8.68 19.05
N GLN A 17 18.35 -7.53 18.60
CA GLN A 17 17.61 -6.63 17.70
C GLN A 17 17.27 -7.28 16.36
N MET A 18 18.19 -8.07 15.78
CA MET A 18 17.92 -8.81 14.55
C MET A 18 16.84 -9.88 14.74
N ILE A 19 16.87 -10.58 15.87
CA ILE A 19 15.83 -11.57 16.23
C ILE A 19 14.48 -10.89 16.40
N GLU A 20 14.41 -9.80 17.16
CA GLU A 20 13.19 -9.02 17.37
C GLU A 20 12.63 -8.51 16.04
N TYR A 21 13.48 -7.98 15.16
CA TYR A 21 13.10 -7.51 13.84
C TYR A 21 12.55 -8.65 12.96
N SER A 22 13.15 -9.84 13.02
CA SER A 22 12.66 -11.03 12.31
C SER A 22 11.28 -11.48 12.82
N MET A 23 11.08 -11.48 14.13
CA MET A 23 9.77 -11.78 14.74
C MET A 23 8.72 -10.75 14.32
N LEU A 24 9.07 -9.46 14.32
CA LEU A 24 8.19 -8.38 13.88
C LEU A 24 7.80 -8.53 12.41
N LYS A 25 8.75 -8.91 11.53
CA LYS A 25 8.44 -9.27 10.13
C LYS A 25 7.44 -10.42 10.04
N GLY A 26 7.57 -11.43 10.89
CA GLY A 26 6.62 -12.53 10.98
C GLY A 26 5.20 -12.05 11.32
N ILE A 27 5.08 -11.15 12.30
CA ILE A 27 3.82 -10.51 12.70
C ILE A 27 3.22 -9.70 11.55
N ILE A 28 4.03 -8.82 10.94
CA ILE A 28 3.62 -7.96 9.81
C ILE A 28 3.15 -8.78 8.61
N GLY A 29 3.69 -9.99 8.43
CA GLY A 29 3.26 -10.92 7.39
C GLY A 29 1.83 -11.46 7.54
N CYS A 30 1.15 -11.27 8.67
CA CYS A 30 -0.27 -11.57 8.89
C CYS A 30 -0.71 -13.00 8.50
N ARG A 31 0.15 -14.00 8.70
CA ARG A 31 -0.12 -15.40 8.29
C ARG A 31 -0.97 -16.19 9.30
N SER A 32 -1.25 -15.64 10.48
CA SER A 32 -2.10 -16.24 11.50
C SER A 32 -2.98 -15.17 12.15
N GLY A 33 -4.04 -15.58 12.86
CA GLY A 33 -4.92 -14.66 13.57
C GLY A 33 -4.20 -13.84 14.63
N GLU A 34 -3.23 -14.44 15.34
CA GLU A 34 -2.38 -13.75 16.32
C GLU A 34 -1.50 -12.69 15.65
N ALA A 35 -0.92 -13.02 14.49
CA ALA A 35 -0.11 -12.08 13.73
C ALA A 35 -0.96 -10.87 13.27
N VAL A 36 -2.18 -11.11 12.79
CA VAL A 36 -3.11 -10.04 12.41
C VAL A 36 -3.44 -9.15 13.61
N GLU A 37 -3.76 -9.72 14.77
CA GLU A 37 -4.07 -8.95 15.97
C GLU A 37 -2.89 -8.12 16.49
N ALA A 38 -1.69 -8.71 16.49
CA ALA A 38 -0.48 -8.01 16.89
C ALA A 38 -0.14 -6.89 15.89
N ALA A 39 -0.24 -7.15 14.59
CA ALA A 39 -0.04 -6.14 13.54
C ALA A 39 -1.08 -5.02 13.61
N THR A 40 -2.35 -5.34 13.87
CA THR A 40 -3.45 -4.36 14.03
C THR A 40 -3.20 -3.48 15.26
N THR A 41 -2.77 -4.07 16.36
CA THR A 41 -2.43 -3.32 17.58
C THR A 41 -1.21 -2.42 17.36
N TYR A 42 -0.20 -2.93 16.67
CA TYR A 42 0.98 -2.16 16.30
C TYR A 42 0.64 -0.99 15.37
N ALA A 43 -0.20 -1.22 14.37
CA ALA A 43 -0.70 -0.19 13.47
C ALA A 43 -1.51 0.89 14.21
N SER A 44 -2.35 0.49 15.17
CA SER A 44 -3.08 1.44 16.04
C SER A 44 -2.12 2.29 16.88
N TYR A 45 -1.05 1.68 17.40
CA TYR A 45 -0.01 2.41 18.14
C TYR A 45 0.75 3.40 17.24
N LEU A 46 1.05 3.02 15.99
CA LEU A 46 1.61 3.94 15.01
C LEU A 46 0.66 5.10 14.71
N ASN A 47 -0.64 4.85 14.53
CA ASN A 47 -1.63 5.90 14.36
C ASN A 47 -1.63 6.91 15.52
N PHE A 48 -1.56 6.39 16.75
CA PHE A 48 -1.49 7.18 17.99
C PHE A 48 -0.21 8.03 18.09
N THR A 49 0.96 7.44 17.81
CA THR A 49 2.24 8.17 17.86
C THR A 49 2.37 9.24 16.79
N GLY A 50 1.71 9.05 15.64
CA GLY A 50 1.72 9.99 14.54
C GLY A 50 2.97 9.91 13.67
N ILE A 51 2.83 10.45 12.45
CA ILE A 51 3.85 10.39 11.41
C ILE A 51 4.79 11.58 11.53
N THR A 52 6.09 11.29 11.54
CA THR A 52 7.19 12.25 11.67
C THR A 52 8.31 11.90 10.69
N ASN A 53 9.21 12.85 10.42
CA ASN A 53 10.39 12.63 9.57
C ASN A 53 11.30 11.50 10.08
N GLY A 54 11.26 11.16 11.37
CA GLY A 54 12.08 10.09 11.96
C GLY A 54 11.45 8.69 11.92
N ASN A 55 10.14 8.56 11.71
CA ASN A 55 9.45 7.27 11.81
C ASN A 55 8.64 6.87 10.57
N TYR A 56 8.47 7.75 9.59
CA TYR A 56 7.68 7.47 8.38
C TYR A 56 8.10 6.23 7.57
N PRO A 57 9.37 5.76 7.54
CA PRO A 57 9.70 4.53 6.84
C PRO A 57 8.98 3.30 7.43
N VAL A 58 8.67 3.34 8.74
CA VAL A 58 7.89 2.28 9.40
C VAL A 58 6.45 2.29 8.90
N PHE A 59 5.85 3.46 8.72
CA PHE A 59 4.51 3.59 8.15
C PHE A 59 4.45 3.05 6.73
N LEU A 60 5.41 3.42 5.88
CA LEU A 60 5.53 2.90 4.51
C LEU A 60 5.66 1.38 4.48
N ASN A 61 6.42 0.79 5.41
CA ASN A 61 6.54 -0.65 5.53
C ASN A 61 5.19 -1.31 5.88
N ILE A 62 4.40 -0.73 6.78
CA ILE A 62 3.06 -1.25 7.12
C ILE A 62 2.07 -1.12 5.95
N LEU A 63 2.21 -0.12 5.07
CA LEU A 63 1.38 -0.04 3.86
C LEU A 63 1.57 -1.23 2.91
N THR A 64 2.68 -1.96 3.03
CA THR A 64 2.91 -3.18 2.23
C THR A 64 2.15 -4.40 2.73
N VAL A 65 1.53 -4.33 3.92
CA VAL A 65 0.76 -5.41 4.54
C VAL A 65 -0.53 -5.64 3.78
N ARG A 66 -0.73 -6.88 3.34
CA ARG A 66 -1.95 -7.33 2.63
C ARG A 66 -3.02 -7.79 3.62
N ASN A 67 -3.45 -6.90 4.52
CA ASN A 67 -4.56 -7.15 5.41
C ASN A 67 -5.29 -5.84 5.72
N HIS A 68 -6.57 -5.74 5.34
CA HIS A 68 -7.36 -4.52 5.46
C HIS A 68 -7.51 -4.08 6.92
N HIS A 69 -7.54 -5.01 7.88
CA HIS A 69 -7.74 -4.66 9.29
C HIS A 69 -6.53 -3.90 9.85
N VAL A 70 -5.34 -4.27 9.39
CA VAL A 70 -4.08 -3.60 9.77
C VAL A 70 -4.04 -2.19 9.16
N ILE A 71 -4.42 -2.03 7.89
CA ILE A 71 -4.46 -0.72 7.23
C ILE A 71 -5.53 0.18 7.86
N ASP A 72 -6.69 -0.37 8.18
CA ASP A 72 -7.77 0.35 8.84
C ASP A 72 -7.36 0.83 10.24
N ALA A 73 -6.65 0.00 11.00
CA ALA A 73 -6.07 0.39 12.28
C ALA A 73 -4.97 1.45 12.14
N LEU A 74 -4.14 1.36 11.09
CA LEU A 74 -3.09 2.35 10.81
C LEU A 74 -3.68 3.71 10.47
N LEU A 75 -4.76 3.73 9.69
CA LEU A 75 -5.41 4.95 9.22
C LEU A 75 -6.31 5.56 10.31
N GLY A 76 -7.03 4.72 11.05
CA GLY A 76 -8.07 5.14 11.97
C GLY A 76 -9.20 5.86 11.23
N THR A 77 -9.48 7.11 11.63
CA THR A 77 -10.51 7.96 11.02
C THR A 77 -9.96 8.98 10.02
N ARG A 78 -8.66 8.91 9.70
CA ARG A 78 -8.02 9.87 8.80
C ARG A 78 -8.42 9.62 7.35
N ASP A 79 -8.42 10.67 6.54
CA ASP A 79 -8.56 10.54 5.10
C ASP A 79 -7.29 9.85 4.52
N PRO A 80 -7.43 8.75 3.76
CA PRO A 80 -6.32 8.11 3.06
C PRO A 80 -5.44 9.09 2.28
N PHE A 81 -6.04 10.01 1.51
CA PHE A 81 -5.30 10.93 0.64
C PHE A 81 -4.43 11.92 1.41
N LEU A 82 -4.81 12.23 2.65
CA LEU A 82 -4.08 13.17 3.51
C LEU A 82 -3.16 12.47 4.51
N PHE A 83 -3.07 11.14 4.48
CA PHE A 83 -2.39 10.36 5.50
C PHE A 83 -0.91 10.76 5.68
N MET A 84 -0.19 10.96 4.58
CA MET A 84 1.23 11.34 4.57
C MET A 84 1.46 12.86 4.48
N SER A 85 0.41 13.68 4.57
CA SER A 85 0.50 15.14 4.33
C SER A 85 1.38 15.90 5.33
N SER A 86 1.67 15.32 6.50
CA SER A 86 2.58 15.91 7.49
C SER A 86 4.05 15.84 7.11
N ILE A 87 4.39 15.15 6.02
CA ILE A 87 5.76 14.98 5.52
C ILE A 87 5.85 15.43 4.07
N GLN A 88 6.90 16.18 3.77
CA GLN A 88 7.18 16.55 2.38
C GLN A 88 7.58 15.30 1.58
N PRO A 89 6.93 15.04 0.43
CA PRO A 89 7.34 13.95 -0.45
C PRO A 89 8.81 14.06 -0.84
N ASN A 90 9.55 12.98 -0.66
CA ASN A 90 10.95 12.85 -1.05
C ASN A 90 11.13 11.60 -1.91
N TYR A 91 12.29 11.47 -2.54
CA TYR A 91 12.66 10.33 -3.39
C TYR A 91 12.29 8.97 -2.76
N PHE A 92 12.59 8.77 -1.47
CA PHE A 92 12.35 7.47 -0.81
C PHE A 92 10.85 7.17 -0.66
N ILE A 93 10.02 8.17 -0.33
CA ILE A 93 8.57 8.00 -0.23
C ILE A 93 7.97 7.66 -1.60
N VAL A 94 8.31 8.45 -2.63
CA VAL A 94 7.74 8.30 -3.98
C VAL A 94 8.18 6.97 -4.61
N SER A 95 9.47 6.63 -4.51
CA SER A 95 10.00 5.36 -5.01
C SER A 95 9.40 4.14 -4.32
N THR A 96 9.15 4.22 -3.00
CA THR A 96 8.46 3.15 -2.26
C THR A 96 7.01 3.00 -2.73
N CYS A 97 6.31 4.11 -2.97
CA CYS A 97 4.94 4.10 -3.47
C CYS A 97 4.85 3.45 -4.86
N PHE A 98 5.73 3.80 -5.79
CA PHE A 98 5.81 3.12 -7.09
C PHE A 98 6.20 1.65 -6.97
N SER A 99 7.13 1.32 -6.06
CA SER A 99 7.51 -0.08 -5.80
C SER A 99 6.31 -0.92 -5.32
N ILE A 100 5.43 -0.35 -4.50
CA ILE A 100 4.18 -0.99 -4.06
C ILE A 100 3.25 -1.21 -5.26
N LEU A 101 3.04 -0.18 -6.09
CA LEU A 101 2.21 -0.30 -7.29
C LEU A 101 2.75 -1.32 -8.28
N THR A 102 4.05 -1.34 -8.52
CA THR A 102 4.69 -2.30 -9.44
C THR A 102 4.58 -3.73 -8.94
N LYS A 103 4.77 -3.95 -7.63
CA LYS A 103 4.73 -5.28 -7.00
C LYS A 103 3.35 -5.91 -7.05
N TYR A 104 2.29 -5.13 -6.83
CA TYR A 104 0.92 -5.65 -6.72
C TYR A 104 0.13 -5.45 -8.00
N ARG A 105 -0.76 -6.39 -8.32
CA ARG A 105 -1.62 -6.30 -9.51
C ARG A 105 -2.87 -5.46 -9.27
N LYS A 106 -3.60 -5.18 -10.35
CA LYS A 106 -4.92 -4.56 -10.28
C LYS A 106 -5.84 -5.38 -9.37
N GLY A 107 -6.51 -4.72 -8.43
CA GLY A 107 -7.42 -5.36 -7.47
C GLY A 107 -6.76 -5.96 -6.22
N GLU A 108 -5.42 -6.11 -6.17
CA GLU A 108 -4.76 -6.64 -4.98
C GLU A 108 -4.50 -5.59 -3.89
N ILE A 109 -4.45 -4.31 -4.28
CA ILE A 109 -4.20 -3.21 -3.36
C ILE A 109 -5.53 -2.80 -2.72
N TYR A 110 -5.57 -2.83 -1.39
CA TYR A 110 -6.71 -2.33 -0.63
C TYR A 110 -7.00 -0.85 -1.00
N PRO A 111 -8.26 -0.44 -1.28
CA PRO A 111 -8.56 0.90 -1.78
C PRO A 111 -8.02 2.05 -0.93
N LYS A 112 -7.98 1.91 0.39
CA LYS A 112 -7.41 2.95 1.27
C LYS A 112 -5.89 3.03 1.14
N THR A 113 -5.20 1.90 0.99
CA THR A 113 -3.75 1.89 0.69
C THR A 113 -3.48 2.59 -0.64
N LEU A 114 -4.28 2.31 -1.67
CA LEU A 114 -4.17 3.01 -2.95
C LEU A 114 -4.42 4.51 -2.78
N GLY A 115 -5.44 4.93 -2.02
CA GLY A 115 -5.70 6.34 -1.71
C GLY A 115 -4.50 7.05 -1.05
N ILE A 116 -3.80 6.38 -0.13
CA ILE A 116 -2.58 6.92 0.51
C ILE A 116 -1.47 7.15 -0.52
N ILE A 117 -1.23 6.17 -1.40
CA ILE A 117 -0.22 6.26 -2.47
C ILE A 117 -0.58 7.42 -3.43
N LEU A 118 -1.84 7.53 -3.83
CA LEU A 118 -2.30 8.59 -4.72
C LEU A 118 -2.16 9.98 -4.07
N GLY A 119 -2.45 10.10 -2.77
CA GLY A 119 -2.22 11.34 -2.02
C GLY A 119 -0.75 11.77 -1.99
N VAL A 120 0.18 10.82 -1.84
CA VAL A 120 1.62 11.08 -1.95
C VAL A 120 1.99 11.60 -3.33
N PHE A 121 1.46 11.00 -4.40
CA PHE A 121 1.75 11.42 -5.76
C PHE A 121 1.14 12.79 -6.10
N GLN A 122 -0.08 13.06 -5.64
CA GLN A 122 -0.70 14.38 -5.79
C GLN A 122 0.16 15.46 -5.12
N ALA A 123 0.65 15.21 -3.91
CA ALA A 123 1.56 16.13 -3.23
C ALA A 123 2.93 16.24 -3.92
N GLY A 124 3.48 15.12 -4.40
CA GLY A 124 4.80 15.04 -5.01
C GLY A 124 4.90 15.65 -6.40
N TYR A 125 3.84 15.53 -7.20
CA TYR A 125 3.78 16.01 -8.59
C TYR A 125 2.84 17.21 -8.78
N ASN A 126 2.41 17.87 -7.70
CA ASN A 126 1.64 19.10 -7.78
C ASN A 126 2.35 20.17 -8.63
N SER A 127 3.68 20.27 -8.48
CA SER A 127 4.59 20.90 -9.42
C SER A 127 5.27 19.78 -10.23
N PRO A 128 4.86 19.52 -11.48
CA PRO A 128 5.36 18.39 -12.26
C PRO A 128 6.88 18.38 -12.40
N LEU A 129 7.46 19.56 -12.68
CA LEU A 129 8.90 19.73 -12.89
C LEU A 129 9.71 19.44 -11.63
N ASP A 130 9.25 19.95 -10.48
CA ASP A 130 9.93 19.71 -9.20
C ASP A 130 9.74 18.26 -8.74
N GLY A 131 8.56 17.69 -8.99
CA GLY A 131 8.26 16.28 -8.75
C GLY A 131 9.21 15.37 -9.54
N TYR A 132 9.36 15.62 -10.84
CA TYR A 132 10.27 14.88 -11.71
C TYR A 132 11.74 15.01 -11.25
N LYS A 133 12.18 16.21 -10.84
CA LYS A 133 13.53 16.40 -10.29
C LYS A 133 13.75 15.64 -8.98
N ASN A 134 12.73 15.56 -8.13
CA ASN A 134 12.80 14.86 -6.85
C ASN A 134 12.78 13.33 -7.04
N TYR A 135 11.97 12.83 -7.96
CA TYR A 135 11.94 11.44 -8.39
C TYR A 135 11.51 11.41 -9.87
N PRO A 136 12.39 11.08 -10.81
CA PRO A 136 12.04 10.94 -12.22
C PRO A 136 11.36 9.58 -12.44
N PRO A 137 10.03 9.53 -12.64
CA PRO A 137 9.36 8.24 -12.84
C PRO A 137 9.69 7.70 -14.24
N SER A 138 9.71 6.38 -14.35
CA SER A 138 9.86 5.69 -15.63
C SER A 138 8.51 5.45 -16.32
N VAL A 139 8.53 5.10 -17.60
CA VAL A 139 7.35 4.60 -18.33
C VAL A 139 6.72 3.39 -17.61
N ALA A 140 7.54 2.55 -16.98
CA ALA A 140 7.05 1.40 -16.21
C ALA A 140 6.28 1.85 -14.95
N ASP A 141 6.72 2.92 -14.30
CA ASP A 141 6.03 3.50 -13.14
C ASP A 141 4.68 4.10 -13.53
N VAL A 142 4.62 4.78 -14.69
CA VAL A 142 3.36 5.31 -15.25
C VAL A 142 2.40 4.18 -15.64
N ASN A 143 2.91 3.08 -16.20
CA ASN A 143 2.10 1.87 -16.42
C ASN A 143 1.59 1.26 -15.11
N ALA A 144 2.44 1.20 -14.09
CA ALA A 144 2.09 0.70 -12.77
C ALA A 144 1.02 1.56 -12.08
N LEU A 145 0.99 2.86 -12.35
CA LEU A 145 -0.09 3.76 -11.92
C LEU A 145 -1.37 3.54 -12.75
N GLY A 146 -1.24 3.62 -14.07
CA GLY A 146 -2.37 3.56 -15.01
C GLY A 146 -3.15 2.25 -14.96
N LYS A 147 -2.49 1.11 -14.64
CA LYS A 147 -3.19 -0.20 -14.54
C LYS A 147 -4.28 -0.23 -13.47
N HIS A 148 -4.25 0.68 -12.49
CA HIS A 148 -5.28 0.77 -11.44
C HIS A 148 -6.54 1.54 -11.87
N LEU A 149 -6.55 2.13 -13.07
CA LEU A 149 -7.75 2.71 -13.65
C LEU A 149 -8.84 1.65 -13.85
N ASN A 150 -10.06 1.98 -13.45
CA ASN A 150 -11.23 1.12 -13.59
C ASN A 150 -12.22 1.68 -14.62
N GLU A 151 -12.20 1.12 -15.83
CA GLU A 151 -13.10 1.51 -16.94
C GLU A 151 -14.58 1.34 -16.58
N GLU A 152 -14.96 0.41 -15.69
CA GLU A 152 -16.35 0.16 -15.31
C GLU A 152 -16.96 1.25 -14.43
N LYS A 153 -16.12 1.92 -13.63
CA LYS A 153 -16.55 2.97 -12.70
C LYS A 153 -16.57 4.37 -13.30
N GLY A 154 -15.98 4.54 -14.49
CA GLY A 154 -15.87 5.83 -15.17
C GLY A 154 -14.99 6.85 -14.44
N GLN A 155 -14.91 8.06 -15.00
CA GLN A 155 -14.01 9.12 -14.54
C GLN A 155 -14.38 9.75 -13.19
N ASP A 156 -15.63 9.62 -12.75
CA ASP A 156 -16.15 10.27 -11.53
C ASP A 156 -15.79 9.51 -10.24
N ASP A 157 -15.31 8.26 -10.34
CA ASP A 157 -14.76 7.53 -9.20
C ASP A 157 -13.51 8.25 -8.67
N LEU A 158 -13.45 8.40 -7.34
CA LEU A 158 -12.41 9.18 -6.66
C LEU A 158 -10.99 8.69 -6.98
N LEU A 159 -10.79 7.37 -7.10
CA LEU A 159 -9.48 6.80 -7.40
C LEU A 159 -9.11 7.04 -8.86
N ASN A 160 -10.06 6.82 -9.78
CA ASN A 160 -9.86 7.12 -11.20
C ASN A 160 -9.52 8.59 -11.42
N ARG A 161 -10.32 9.50 -10.86
CA ARG A 161 -10.07 10.94 -10.94
C ARG A 161 -8.67 11.31 -10.44
N SER A 162 -8.25 10.73 -9.32
CA SER A 162 -6.94 11.02 -8.74
C SER A 162 -5.79 10.49 -9.60
N ILE A 163 -5.93 9.28 -10.18
CA ILE A 163 -4.96 8.74 -11.13
C ILE A 163 -4.87 9.62 -12.38
N LEU A 164 -6.02 9.99 -12.96
CA LEU A 164 -6.09 10.82 -14.16
C LEU A 164 -5.50 12.22 -13.94
N ASP A 165 -5.69 12.81 -12.76
CA ASP A 165 -5.09 14.09 -12.39
C ASP A 165 -3.55 13.98 -12.30
N ILE A 166 -3.03 12.92 -11.69
CA ILE A 166 -1.58 12.67 -11.66
C ILE A 166 -1.03 12.46 -13.08
N LEU A 167 -1.73 11.68 -13.91
CA LEU A 167 -1.34 11.48 -15.32
C LEU A 167 -1.35 12.81 -16.09
N ASP A 168 -2.34 13.68 -15.89
CA ASP A 168 -2.40 15.01 -16.50
C ASP A 168 -1.20 15.89 -16.09
N LYS A 169 -0.82 15.86 -14.80
CA LYS A 169 0.40 16.52 -14.31
C LYS A 169 1.65 16.00 -15.01
N LEU A 170 1.80 14.68 -15.13
CA LEU A 170 2.95 14.09 -15.83
C LEU A 170 2.95 14.40 -17.33
N SER A 171 1.79 14.39 -17.99
CA SER A 171 1.66 14.79 -19.39
C SER A 171 2.07 16.24 -19.63
N SER A 172 1.88 17.13 -18.66
CA SER A 172 2.29 18.53 -18.80
C SER A 172 3.82 18.76 -18.82
N LEU A 173 4.62 17.70 -18.62
CA LEU A 173 6.07 17.71 -18.81
C LEU A 173 6.48 17.71 -20.29
N GLU A 174 5.56 17.40 -21.20
CA GLU A 174 5.79 17.45 -22.65
C GLU A 174 6.24 18.86 -23.09
N GLY A 175 7.27 18.94 -23.93
CA GLY A 175 7.80 20.19 -24.47
C GLY A 175 8.70 20.98 -23.50
N GLN A 176 9.01 20.46 -22.31
CA GLN A 176 9.97 21.10 -21.40
C GLN A 176 11.44 20.94 -21.87
N ASN A 177 11.70 20.04 -22.84
CA ASN A 177 13.00 19.83 -23.49
C ASN A 177 14.18 19.64 -22.50
N ILE A 178 13.95 18.94 -21.38
CA ILE A 178 15.01 18.63 -20.41
C ILE A 178 15.80 17.40 -20.86
N ASP A 179 15.10 16.31 -21.16
CA ASP A 179 15.67 15.05 -21.65
C ASP A 179 14.60 14.24 -22.42
N GLU A 180 15.06 13.25 -23.19
CA GLU A 180 14.20 12.40 -24.03
C GLU A 180 13.29 11.50 -23.19
N ASP A 181 13.77 10.99 -22.04
CA ASP A 181 13.02 10.09 -21.16
C ASP A 181 11.78 10.79 -20.56
N MET A 182 11.90 12.09 -20.22
CA MET A 182 10.81 12.95 -19.76
C MET A 182 9.74 13.12 -20.85
N GLU A 183 10.14 13.32 -22.09
CA GLU A 183 9.22 13.51 -23.21
C GLU A 183 8.43 12.22 -23.47
N ASP A 184 9.13 11.08 -23.54
CA ASP A 184 8.53 9.76 -23.72
C ASP A 184 7.53 9.44 -22.58
N LEU A 185 7.91 9.75 -21.34
CA LEU A 185 7.06 9.60 -20.18
C LEU A 185 5.78 10.45 -20.29
N ALA A 186 5.91 11.72 -20.66
CA ALA A 186 4.81 12.67 -20.75
C ALA A 186 3.80 12.25 -21.83
N VAL A 187 4.31 11.88 -23.01
CA VAL A 187 3.52 11.34 -24.13
C VAL A 187 2.82 10.04 -23.71
N HIS A 188 3.51 9.15 -22.99
CA HIS A 188 2.91 7.91 -22.52
C HIS A 188 1.78 8.14 -21.52
N ALA A 189 1.99 9.04 -20.54
CA ALA A 189 0.93 9.45 -19.61
C ALA A 189 -0.28 10.04 -20.33
N HIS A 190 -0.04 10.83 -21.38
CA HIS A 190 -1.09 11.45 -22.20
C HIS A 190 -1.90 10.38 -22.94
N ASN A 191 -1.23 9.38 -23.52
CA ASN A 191 -1.86 8.27 -24.21
C ASN A 191 -2.73 7.41 -23.30
N ILE A 192 -2.28 7.10 -22.08
CA ILE A 192 -3.10 6.37 -21.09
C ILE A 192 -4.39 7.14 -20.79
N ARG A 193 -4.26 8.45 -20.54
CA ARG A 193 -5.39 9.32 -20.22
C ARG A 193 -6.39 9.39 -21.38
N ASN A 194 -5.91 9.59 -22.61
CA ASN A 194 -6.77 9.63 -23.80
C ASN A 194 -7.50 8.31 -24.03
N ASN A 195 -6.80 7.18 -23.89
CA ASN A 195 -7.41 5.86 -24.06
C ASN A 195 -8.46 5.57 -22.99
N PHE A 196 -8.35 6.16 -21.80
CA PHE A 196 -9.37 6.02 -20.76
C PHE A 196 -10.64 6.84 -21.06
N PHE A 197 -10.51 8.04 -21.63
CA PHE A 197 -11.67 8.88 -21.97
C PHE A 197 -12.37 8.47 -23.27
N ASP A 198 -11.65 7.85 -24.19
CA ASP A 198 -12.18 7.45 -25.48
C ASP A 198 -12.94 6.12 -25.38
N SER A 199 -14.26 6.16 -25.53
CA SER A 199 -15.13 4.98 -25.53
C SER A 199 -14.81 3.93 -26.61
N THR A 200 -14.03 4.29 -27.62
CA THR A 200 -13.64 3.40 -28.72
C THR A 200 -12.28 2.72 -28.49
N LYS A 201 -11.51 3.19 -27.51
CA LYS A 201 -10.19 2.65 -27.15
C LYS A 201 -10.25 1.89 -25.84
N ARG A 202 -9.21 1.10 -25.58
CA ARG A 202 -9.05 0.35 -24.33
C ARG A 202 -7.70 0.64 -23.71
N LEU A 203 -7.60 0.51 -22.40
CA LEU A 203 -6.31 0.63 -21.70
C LEU A 203 -5.27 -0.39 -22.18
N VAL A 204 -5.72 -1.56 -22.68
CA VAL A 204 -4.85 -2.61 -23.25
C VAL A 204 -4.10 -2.15 -24.51
N ASP A 205 -4.60 -1.12 -25.20
CA ASP A 205 -3.94 -0.58 -26.40
C ASP A 205 -2.67 0.24 -26.06
N VAL A 206 -2.47 0.59 -24.79
CA VAL A 206 -1.35 1.43 -24.32
C VAL A 206 -0.59 0.82 -23.14
N ILE A 207 -1.28 0.10 -22.25
CA ILE A 207 -0.67 -0.62 -21.12
C ILE A 207 -0.63 -2.12 -21.47
N PRO A 208 0.52 -2.80 -21.30
CA PRO A 208 0.63 -4.23 -21.55
C PRO A 208 -0.45 -5.05 -20.83
N GLU A 209 -1.14 -5.92 -21.56
CA GLU A 209 -2.29 -6.70 -21.06
C GLU A 209 -1.95 -7.50 -19.79
N VAL A 210 -0.70 -8.00 -19.69
CA VAL A 210 -0.20 -8.72 -18.51
C VAL A 210 -0.32 -7.91 -17.20
N LEU A 211 -0.25 -6.57 -17.27
CA LEU A 211 -0.40 -5.68 -16.12
C LEU A 211 -1.87 -5.39 -15.78
N LEU A 212 -2.78 -5.54 -16.76
CA LEU A 212 -4.20 -5.24 -16.61
C LEU A 212 -5.03 -6.44 -16.13
N ARG A 213 -4.50 -7.66 -16.28
CA ARG A 213 -5.16 -8.89 -15.82
C ARG A 213 -5.34 -8.88 -14.30
N THR A 214 -6.57 -9.12 -13.87
CA THR A 214 -6.93 -9.36 -12.46
C THR A 214 -6.86 -10.86 -12.20
N GLU A 215 -6.26 -11.30 -11.10
CA GLU A 215 -6.30 -12.72 -10.74
C GLU A 215 -7.60 -13.07 -10.00
N PRO A 216 -8.27 -14.19 -10.35
CA PRO A 216 -9.54 -14.57 -9.73
C PRO A 216 -9.39 -15.09 -8.30
N ASN A 217 -8.17 -15.47 -7.87
CA ASN A 217 -7.90 -16.09 -6.57
C ASN A 217 -6.98 -15.21 -5.72
N LEU A 218 -7.49 -14.05 -5.30
CA LEU A 218 -6.86 -13.28 -4.24
C LEU A 218 -7.02 -14.03 -2.92
N ASP A 219 -5.90 -14.34 -2.25
CA ASP A 219 -5.93 -14.94 -0.91
C ASP A 219 -6.79 -14.08 0.01
N PRO A 220 -7.84 -14.65 0.63
CA PRO A 220 -8.71 -13.90 1.51
C PRO A 220 -7.94 -13.46 2.75
N ASP A 221 -8.29 -12.27 3.23
CA ASP A 221 -7.72 -11.73 4.47
C ASP A 221 -7.91 -12.69 5.63
N VAL A 222 -6.80 -13.00 6.32
CA VAL A 222 -6.84 -13.67 7.62
C VAL A 222 -7.60 -12.77 8.58
N GLN A 223 -8.71 -13.29 9.11
CA GLN A 223 -9.56 -12.53 10.01
C GLN A 223 -8.98 -12.53 11.43
N PRO A 224 -9.08 -11.40 12.17
CA PRO A 224 -8.78 -11.38 13.59
C PRO A 224 -9.78 -12.27 14.34
N ARG A 225 -9.41 -12.77 15.52
CA ARG A 225 -10.34 -13.58 16.31
C ARG A 225 -11.50 -12.73 16.80
N LYS A 226 -12.67 -13.35 16.91
CA LYS A 226 -13.84 -12.73 17.55
C LYS A 226 -13.54 -12.59 19.05
N ARG A 227 -13.17 -11.38 19.49
CA ARG A 227 -13.03 -11.06 20.91
C ARG A 227 -14.42 -10.76 21.46
N ALA A 228 -14.85 -11.54 22.44
CA ALA A 228 -16.03 -11.24 23.25
C ALA A 228 -15.58 -10.90 24.68
N PRO A 229 -16.29 -10.02 25.40
CA PRO A 229 -16.12 -9.88 26.84
C PRO A 229 -16.21 -11.26 27.50
N LEU A 230 -15.39 -11.50 28.54
CA LEU A 230 -15.38 -12.79 29.24
C LEU A 230 -16.80 -13.19 29.71
N SER A 231 -17.57 -12.20 30.19
CA SER A 231 -18.96 -12.38 30.62
C SER A 231 -19.89 -12.92 29.53
N ASP A 232 -19.61 -12.60 28.26
CA ASP A 232 -20.45 -12.99 27.13
C ASP A 232 -19.97 -14.33 26.55
N ALA A 233 -18.67 -14.60 26.62
CA ALA A 233 -18.09 -15.90 26.28
C ALA A 233 -18.58 -17.01 27.24
N GLU A 234 -18.69 -16.70 28.54
CA GLU A 234 -19.21 -17.62 29.55
C GLU A 234 -20.69 -17.95 29.33
N LYS A 235 -21.51 -16.96 28.94
CA LYS A 235 -22.93 -17.17 28.60
C LYS A 235 -23.10 -18.00 27.33
N GLY A 236 -22.37 -17.68 26.27
CA GLY A 236 -22.44 -18.44 25.01
C GLY A 236 -22.01 -19.91 25.17
N ALA A 237 -20.98 -20.17 25.98
CA ALA A 237 -20.56 -21.54 26.29
C ALA A 237 -21.63 -22.33 27.08
N SER A 238 -22.38 -21.65 27.97
CA SER A 238 -23.47 -22.27 28.72
C SER A 238 -24.70 -22.57 27.85
N GLU A 239 -25.01 -21.71 26.88
CA GLU A 239 -26.12 -21.89 25.95
C GLU A 239 -25.83 -22.94 24.88
N GLU A 240 -24.60 -23.00 24.34
CA GLU A 240 -24.19 -24.08 23.43
C GLU A 240 -24.13 -25.45 24.12
N ALA A 241 -23.80 -25.50 25.42
CA ALA A 241 -23.83 -26.73 26.21
C ALA A 241 -25.27 -27.19 26.52
N ALA A 242 -26.22 -26.25 26.64
CA ALA A 242 -27.64 -26.54 26.83
C ALA A 242 -28.33 -26.99 25.52
N ALA A 243 -27.93 -26.44 24.36
CA ALA A 243 -28.48 -26.80 23.05
C ALA A 243 -28.00 -28.17 22.52
N LYS A 244 -26.96 -28.76 23.12
CA LYS A 244 -26.44 -30.09 22.78
C LYS A 244 -26.95 -31.22 23.67
N LYS A 245 -27.91 -30.94 24.57
CA LYS A 245 -28.64 -31.94 25.38
C LYS A 245 -30.06 -32.11 24.86
#